data_AF-A0A9D7KJC2-F1
#
_entry.id   AF-A0A9D7KJC2-F1
#
_cell.length_a   1.000
_cell.length_b   1.000
_cell.length_c   1.000
_cell.angle_alpha   90.00
_cell.angle_beta   90.00
_cell.angle_gamma   90.00
#
_symmetry.space_group_name_H-M   'P 1'
#
loop_
_entity.id
_entity.type
_entity.pdbx_description
1 polymer ?
#
loop_
_entity_poly.entity_id
_entity_poly.type
_entity_poly.pdbx_seq_one_letter_code
_entity_poly.pdbx_strand_id
1 'polypeptide(L)'
;MFVSFIINDSTLTDTSKIVNGMGYLTKYFWRVRAQNQTGWGDWSNIWRFTTIIEKPTVPVLATPMNNSLGLLNPIMAKWNKSLRVEKYKLQVSTNNMFTSFILNDSLVTDTTKILPNLPITHNTIGE
;
A
#
# COMPACT_ATOMS: atom_id res chain seq x y z
N MET A 1 -29.45 -20.15 0.89
CA MET A 1 -28.72 -18.97 0.37
C MET A 1 -28.72 -17.93 1.47
N PHE A 2 -27.59 -17.66 2.13
CA PHE A 2 -27.51 -16.62 3.15
C PHE A 2 -27.13 -15.31 2.49
N VAL A 3 -28.00 -14.31 2.58
CA VAL A 3 -27.61 -12.91 2.35
C VAL A 3 -26.78 -12.48 3.56
N SER A 4 -25.45 -12.51 3.45
CA SER A 4 -24.58 -12.12 4.56
C SER A 4 -24.61 -10.59 4.70
N PHE A 5 -25.35 -10.08 5.68
CA PHE A 5 -25.24 -8.69 6.08
C PHE A 5 -23.89 -8.47 6.75
N ILE A 6 -23.14 -7.45 6.33
CA ILE A 6 -21.92 -7.04 7.05
C ILE A 6 -22.31 -6.46 8.41
N ILE A 7 -23.42 -5.71 8.47
CA ILE A 7 -24.04 -5.23 9.70
C ILE A 7 -25.55 -5.21 9.51
N ASN A 8 -26.28 -5.68 10.52
CA ASN A 8 -27.70 -5.43 10.72
C ASN A 8 -27.90 -5.07 12.19
N ASP A 9 -28.02 -3.78 12.49
CA ASP A 9 -28.06 -3.26 13.86
C ASP A 9 -29.33 -2.45 14.08
N SER A 10 -30.08 -2.83 15.11
CA SER A 10 -31.34 -2.23 15.52
C SER A 10 -31.23 -1.36 16.78
N THR A 11 -30.05 -1.24 17.38
CA THR A 11 -29.85 -0.51 18.66
C THR A 11 -29.25 0.89 18.48
N LEU A 12 -29.07 1.33 17.24
CA LEU A 12 -28.49 2.65 16.95
C LEU A 12 -29.44 3.77 17.35
N THR A 13 -28.96 4.65 18.22
CA THR A 13 -29.64 5.88 18.63
C THR A 13 -28.98 7.14 18.09
N ASP A 14 -27.76 7.02 17.57
CA ASP A 14 -27.04 8.11 16.91
C ASP A 14 -27.27 8.08 15.38
N THR A 15 -26.92 9.17 14.72
CA THR A 15 -27.02 9.35 13.26
C THR A 15 -25.80 8.81 12.50
N SER A 16 -24.84 8.21 13.20
CA SER A 16 -23.57 7.74 12.61
C SER A 16 -23.17 6.35 13.12
N LYS A 17 -22.43 5.59 12.29
CA LYS A 17 -21.81 4.33 12.69
C LYS A 17 -20.52 4.07 11.90
N ILE A 18 -19.44 3.74 12.59
CA ILE A 18 -18.21 3.24 11.97
C ILE A 18 -18.37 1.76 11.66
N VAL A 19 -18.04 1.37 10.44
CA VAL A 19 -18.11 -0.02 9.95
C VAL A 19 -16.72 -0.46 9.51
N ASN A 20 -16.19 -1.50 10.17
CA ASN A 20 -14.87 -2.07 9.90
C ASN A 20 -14.98 -3.38 9.13
N GLY A 21 -13.86 -3.86 8.57
CA GLY A 21 -13.79 -5.20 7.96
C GLY A 21 -14.42 -5.30 6.56
N MET A 22 -14.65 -4.17 5.89
CA MET A 22 -15.07 -4.20 4.50
C MET A 22 -13.92 -4.65 3.59
N GLY A 23 -14.17 -5.61 2.71
CA GLY A 23 -13.25 -5.99 1.63
C GLY A 23 -12.96 -4.81 0.69
N TYR A 24 -11.75 -4.80 0.12
CA TYR A 24 -11.26 -3.80 -0.84
C TYR A 24 -11.90 -3.96 -2.22
N LEU A 25 -11.94 -2.86 -2.98
CA LEU A 25 -12.52 -2.79 -4.33
C LEU A 25 -13.91 -3.44 -4.43
N THR A 26 -14.69 -3.37 -3.34
CA THR A 26 -15.95 -4.08 -3.19
C THR A 26 -17.09 -3.08 -3.10
N LYS A 27 -18.18 -3.36 -3.82
CA LYS A 27 -19.39 -2.54 -3.83
C LYS A 27 -20.30 -2.92 -2.68
N TYR A 28 -20.66 -1.94 -1.85
CA TYR A 28 -21.57 -2.10 -0.72
C TYR A 28 -22.82 -1.27 -0.90
N PHE A 29 -23.87 -1.68 -0.19
CA PHE A 29 -25.18 -1.04 -0.18
C PHE A 29 -25.59 -0.81 1.27
N TRP A 30 -26.26 0.31 1.53
CA TRP A 30 -26.76 0.61 2.86
C TRP A 30 -28.07 1.40 2.80
N ARG A 31 -28.84 1.28 3.88
CA ARG A 31 -30.08 2.02 4.15
C ARG A 31 -30.34 2.00 5.66
N VAL A 32 -31.15 2.92 6.15
CA VAL A 32 -31.53 3.04 7.56
C VAL A 32 -33.05 3.18 7.71
N ARG A 33 -33.58 2.91 8.90
CA ARG A 33 -34.97 3.22 9.28
C ARG A 33 -35.01 3.64 10.74
N ALA A 34 -35.98 4.46 11.11
CA ALA A 34 -36.15 4.92 12.49
C ALA A 34 -37.14 4.04 13.25
N GLN A 35 -36.98 3.95 14.58
CA GLN A 35 -37.92 3.28 15.49
C GLN A 35 -38.40 4.26 16.56
N ASN A 36 -39.67 4.17 16.94
CA ASN A 36 -40.20 4.75 18.16
C ASN A 36 -40.98 3.69 18.97
N GLN A 37 -41.68 4.11 20.03
CA GLN A 37 -42.45 3.21 20.90
C GLN A 37 -43.55 2.43 20.15
N THR A 38 -44.06 2.97 19.03
CA THR A 38 -45.10 2.34 18.20
C THR A 38 -44.52 1.32 17.21
N GLY A 39 -43.22 1.40 16.90
CA GLY A 39 -42.53 0.44 16.04
C GLY A 39 -41.54 1.07 15.08
N TRP A 40 -41.16 0.29 14.06
CA TRP A 40 -40.27 0.71 12.99
C TRP A 40 -41.03 1.46 11.89
N GLY A 41 -40.46 2.57 11.42
CA GLY A 41 -40.90 3.23 10.20
C GLY A 41 -40.34 2.58 8.93
N ASP A 42 -40.65 3.21 7.80
CA ASP A 42 -40.16 2.77 6.49
C ASP A 42 -38.64 2.87 6.36
N TRP A 43 -38.10 2.06 5.46
CA TRP A 43 -36.69 2.13 5.07
C TRP A 43 -36.42 3.38 4.22
N SER A 44 -35.24 3.96 4.41
CA SER A 44 -34.69 4.95 3.49
C SER A 44 -34.46 4.35 2.09
N ASN A 45 -34.19 5.22 1.12
CA ASN A 45 -33.62 4.83 -0.16
C ASN A 45 -32.31 4.03 0.05
N ILE A 46 -32.03 3.11 -0.87
CA ILE A 46 -30.79 2.33 -0.87
C ILE A 46 -29.69 3.16 -1.51
N TRP A 47 -28.64 3.43 -0.75
CA TRP A 47 -27.42 4.06 -1.25
C TRP A 47 -26.33 3.01 -1.45
N ARG A 48 -25.35 3.33 -2.31
CA ARG A 48 -24.23 2.45 -2.63
C ARG A 48 -22.91 3.20 -2.64
N PHE A 49 -21.83 2.50 -2.33
CA PHE A 49 -20.45 3.00 -2.47
C PHE A 49 -19.51 1.83 -2.79
N THR A 50 -18.29 2.14 -3.24
CA THR A 50 -17.25 1.14 -3.49
C THR A 50 -16.03 1.48 -2.64
N THR A 51 -15.47 0.48 -1.96
CA THR A 51 -14.23 0.66 -1.18
C THR A 51 -13.02 0.82 -2.09
N ILE A 52 -11.97 1.46 -1.56
CA ILE A 52 -10.70 1.67 -2.26
C ILE A 52 -10.00 0.34 -2.60
N ILE A 53 -9.05 0.38 -3.53
CA ILE A 53 -8.12 -0.73 -3.76
C ILE A 53 -7.23 -0.94 -2.52
N GLU A 54 -6.86 -2.19 -2.29
CA GLU A 54 -5.91 -2.53 -1.24
C GLU A 54 -4.53 -1.95 -1.54
N LYS A 55 -3.78 -1.59 -0.49
CA LYS A 55 -2.41 -1.10 -0.64
C LYS A 55 -1.52 -2.13 -1.39
N PRO A 56 -0.48 -1.67 -2.12
CA PRO A 56 0.46 -2.57 -2.74
C PRO A 56 1.18 -3.45 -1.72
N THR A 57 1.56 -4.67 -2.13
CA THR A 57 2.41 -5.52 -1.27
C THR A 57 3.83 -4.97 -1.19
N VAL A 58 4.53 -5.24 -0.08
CA VAL A 58 5.94 -4.85 0.07
C VAL A 58 6.77 -5.53 -1.04
N PRO A 59 7.59 -4.79 -1.80
CA PRO A 59 8.47 -5.39 -2.81
C PRO A 59 9.52 -6.27 -2.15
N VAL A 60 9.79 -7.44 -2.72
CA VAL A 60 10.87 -8.33 -2.27
C VAL A 60 12.12 -8.04 -3.10
N LEU A 61 13.22 -7.63 -2.45
CA LEU A 61 14.48 -7.36 -3.15
C LEU A 61 15.09 -8.66 -3.70
N ALA A 62 15.59 -8.59 -4.92
CA ALA A 62 16.22 -9.73 -5.62
C ALA A 62 17.72 -9.52 -5.80
N THR A 63 18.13 -8.37 -6.36
CA THR A 63 19.56 -8.03 -6.54
C THR A 63 19.81 -6.54 -6.33
N PRO A 64 21.03 -6.16 -5.89
CA PRO A 64 22.08 -7.04 -5.37
C PRO A 64 21.65 -7.72 -4.04
N MET A 65 22.30 -8.85 -3.71
CA MET A 65 22.04 -9.53 -2.44
C MET A 65 22.57 -8.69 -1.27
N ASN A 66 21.92 -8.83 -0.12
CA ASN A 66 22.38 -8.16 1.10
C ASN A 66 23.84 -8.51 1.40
N ASN A 67 24.66 -7.50 1.74
CA ASN A 67 26.10 -7.63 2.01
C ASN A 67 26.98 -8.08 0.83
N SER A 68 26.53 -7.98 -0.42
CA SER A 68 27.40 -8.24 -1.58
C SER A 68 28.59 -7.27 -1.62
N LEU A 69 29.79 -7.76 -1.89
CA LEU A 69 31.02 -6.97 -2.03
C LEU A 69 31.55 -7.02 -3.47
N GLY A 70 32.31 -6.01 -3.88
CA GLY A 70 33.08 -6.03 -5.13
C GLY A 70 32.24 -6.07 -6.42
N LEU A 71 31.00 -5.54 -6.40
CA LEU A 71 30.17 -5.48 -7.60
C LEU A 71 30.77 -4.54 -8.64
N LEU A 72 30.82 -5.01 -9.89
CA LEU A 72 31.25 -4.20 -11.02
C LEU A 72 30.11 -3.28 -11.50
N ASN A 73 30.46 -2.05 -11.84
CA ASN A 73 29.54 -1.11 -12.45
C ASN A 73 29.30 -1.47 -13.93
N PRO A 74 28.08 -1.26 -14.46
CA PRO A 74 26.91 -0.71 -13.76
C PRO A 74 26.18 -1.76 -12.91
N ILE A 75 25.68 -1.35 -11.74
CA ILE A 75 24.91 -2.21 -10.85
C ILE A 75 23.43 -2.13 -11.22
N MET A 76 22.77 -3.29 -11.36
CA MET A 76 21.32 -3.37 -11.57
C MET A 76 20.62 -3.73 -10.25
N ALA A 77 19.79 -2.79 -9.76
CA ALA A 77 18.84 -3.09 -8.71
C ALA A 77 17.62 -3.80 -9.30
N LYS A 78 17.19 -4.90 -8.66
CA LYS A 78 16.02 -5.69 -9.06
C LYS A 78 15.21 -6.10 -7.84
N TRP A 79 13.89 -6.10 -7.98
CA TRP A 79 12.93 -6.62 -7.01
C TRP A 79 11.84 -7.43 -7.71
N ASN A 80 11.07 -8.18 -6.94
CA ASN A 80 9.90 -8.90 -7.46
C ASN A 80 8.71 -7.94 -7.59
N LYS A 81 7.86 -8.16 -8.60
CA LYS A 81 6.66 -7.35 -8.83
C LYS A 81 5.69 -7.44 -7.65
N SER A 82 5.35 -6.29 -7.07
CA SER A 82 4.30 -6.19 -6.04
C SER A 82 2.90 -6.30 -6.65
N LEU A 83 1.95 -6.84 -5.89
CA LEU A 83 0.54 -6.77 -6.25
C LEU A 83 0.04 -5.34 -6.12
N ARG A 84 -0.88 -4.93 -7.01
CA ARG A 84 -1.60 -3.64 -6.95
C ARG A 84 -0.69 -2.41 -6.97
N VAL A 85 0.51 -2.55 -7.52
CA VAL A 85 1.48 -1.46 -7.67
C VAL A 85 1.32 -0.77 -9.02
N GLU A 86 1.37 0.56 -9.02
CA GLU A 86 1.46 1.37 -10.24
C GLU A 86 2.89 1.82 -10.52
N LYS A 87 3.64 2.14 -9.45
CA LYS A 87 5.03 2.57 -9.48
C LYS A 87 5.71 2.32 -8.13
N TYR A 88 7.04 2.34 -8.15
CA TYR A 88 7.92 2.19 -7.02
C TYR A 88 8.65 3.50 -6.72
N LYS A 89 9.03 3.64 -5.45
CA LYS A 89 10.04 4.60 -5.02
C LYS A 89 11.32 3.83 -4.71
N LEU A 90 12.40 4.12 -5.45
CA LEU A 90 13.71 3.53 -5.25
C LEU A 90 14.66 4.58 -4.67
N GLN A 91 15.24 4.28 -3.52
CA GLN A 91 16.24 5.11 -2.85
C GLN A 91 17.56 4.36 -2.75
N VAL A 92 18.66 5.03 -3.07
CA VAL A 92 20.02 4.52 -2.90
C VAL A 92 20.82 5.57 -2.16
N SER A 93 21.52 5.17 -1.10
CA SER A 93 22.29 6.04 -0.23
C SER A 93 23.52 5.33 0.32
N THR A 94 24.57 6.10 0.63
CA THR A 94 25.69 5.67 1.48
C THR A 94 25.37 5.87 2.98
N ASN A 95 24.24 6.47 3.31
CA ASN A 95 23.77 6.72 4.66
C ASN A 95 22.55 5.83 4.98
N ASN A 96 22.66 5.01 6.03
CA ASN A 96 21.62 4.06 6.44
C ASN A 96 20.36 4.74 7.02
N MET A 97 20.43 6.01 7.39
CA MET A 97 19.30 6.86 7.77
C MET A 97 18.58 7.47 6.56
N PHE A 98 19.11 7.28 5.35
CA PHE A 98 18.55 7.83 4.11
C PHE A 98 18.32 9.35 4.17
N THR A 99 19.21 10.10 4.82
CA THR A 99 19.16 11.57 4.90
C THR A 99 19.83 12.26 3.71
N SER A 100 20.67 11.54 2.97
CA SER A 100 21.25 11.94 1.69
C SER A 100 20.99 10.84 0.66
N PHE A 101 20.91 11.20 -0.63
CA PHE A 101 20.56 10.25 -1.69
C PHE A 101 21.52 10.34 -2.86
N ILE A 102 21.99 9.18 -3.32
CA ILE A 102 22.60 9.01 -4.65
C ILE A 102 21.48 8.89 -5.69
N LEU A 103 20.39 8.19 -5.34
CA LEU A 103 19.19 8.06 -6.14
C LEU A 103 17.96 8.17 -5.23
N ASN A 104 16.94 8.90 -5.67
CA ASN A 104 15.63 8.99 -5.03
C ASN A 104 14.56 9.13 -6.12
N ASP A 105 14.28 8.03 -6.82
CA ASP A 105 13.38 7.99 -7.97
C ASP A 105 11.99 7.49 -7.52
N SER A 106 10.95 8.29 -7.76
CA SER A 106 9.55 7.96 -7.40
C SER A 106 8.67 7.61 -8.60
N LEU A 107 9.27 7.41 -9.78
CA LEU A 107 8.57 7.19 -11.04
C LEU A 107 8.89 5.81 -11.65
N VAL A 108 9.58 4.93 -10.92
CA VAL A 108 9.97 3.61 -11.45
C VAL A 108 8.74 2.74 -11.64
N THR A 109 8.41 2.33 -12.86
CA THR A 109 7.28 1.44 -13.16
C THR A 109 7.69 -0.01 -13.39
N ASP A 110 8.96 -0.23 -13.74
CA ASP A 110 9.53 -1.56 -13.91
C ASP A 110 10.03 -2.13 -12.56
N THR A 111 10.51 -3.37 -12.60
CA THR A 111 11.10 -4.14 -11.50
C THR A 111 12.62 -4.10 -11.49
N THR A 112 13.22 -3.31 -12.39
CA THR A 112 14.66 -3.12 -12.49
C THR A 112 15.02 -1.64 -12.64
N LYS A 113 16.18 -1.27 -12.14
CA LYS A 113 16.80 0.04 -12.39
C LYS A 113 18.31 -0.11 -12.43
N ILE A 114 18.93 0.37 -13.49
CA ILE A 114 20.40 0.55 -13.53
C ILE A 114 20.72 1.74 -12.63
N LEU A 115 21.59 1.51 -11.63
CA LEU A 115 21.99 2.54 -10.70
C LEU A 115 22.99 3.50 -11.36
N PRO A 116 22.93 4.81 -11.03
CA PRO A 116 23.94 5.76 -11.50
C PRO A 116 25.33 5.35 -10.99
N ASN A 117 26.38 5.87 -11.63
CA ASN A 117 27.76 5.64 -11.17
C ASN A 117 27.87 6.00 -9.69
N LEU A 118 28.07 4.98 -8.86
CA LEU A 118 28.22 5.15 -7.43
C LEU A 118 29.61 5.77 -7.17
N PRO A 119 29.74 6.72 -6.23
CA PRO A 119 31.04 7.28 -5.89
C PRO A 119 31.97 6.15 -5.45
N ILE A 120 33.12 6.03 -6.13
CA ILE A 120 34.17 5.08 -5.76
C ILE A 120 34.79 5.61 -4.46
N THR A 121 34.49 4.99 -3.32
CA THR A 121 35.28 5.27 -2.12
C THR A 121 36.62 4.59 -2.31
N HIS A 122 37.67 5.35 -2.64
CA HIS A 122 39.03 4.88 -2.47
C HIS A 122 39.22 4.57 -0.98
N ASN A 123 39.29 3.28 -0.63
CA ASN A 123 39.88 2.88 0.65
C ASN A 123 41.38 3.18 0.54
N THR A 124 41.78 4.40 0.89
CA THR A 124 43.17 4.73 1.12
C THR A 124 43.61 3.98 2.37
N ILE A 125 44.27 2.84 2.19
CA ILE A 125 45.01 2.19 3.26
C ILE A 125 46.22 3.10 3.48
N GLY A 126 46.24 3.81 4.61
CA GLY A 126 47.41 4.59 5.03
C GLY A 126 48.58 3.64 5.28
N GLU A 127 49.72 4.00 4.70
CA GLU A 127 51.05 3.43 4.95
C GLU A 127 51.48 3.59 6.41
#